data_AF-A0A0J7YMS7-F1
#
_entry.id   AF-A0A0J7YMS7-F1
#
_cell.length_a   1.000
_cell.length_b   1.000
_cell.length_c   1.000
_cell.angle_alpha   90.00
_cell.angle_beta   90.00
_cell.angle_gamma   90.00
#
_symmetry.space_group_name_H-M   'P 1'
#
loop_
_entity.id
_entity.type
_entity.pdbx_description
1 polymer ?
#
loop_
_entity_poly.entity_id
_entity_poly.type
_entity_poly.pdbx_seq_one_letter_code
_entity_poly.pdbx_strand_id
1 'polypeptide(L)'
;MLLSDDINNIFMNPHRLHADSKSNQFRKPSKRIGSREDLDAFLASSCCQLFISFIERLNSSVIGVPISSDRLVSRTPSKVIMLILSLLDTLLKWIDDIPAQDNNQSRFGNPAFRLFYDRLASNQSSLLAPIVQPPEAIVEIGVYLQESFGNRQRIDYG
;
A
#
# COMPACT_ATOMS: atom_id res chain seq x y z
N MET A 1 15.12 -32.06 8.24
CA MET A 1 16.21 -31.08 8.00
C MET A 1 16.33 -30.78 6.50
N LEU A 2 15.23 -30.37 5.85
CA LEU A 2 15.14 -30.14 4.39
C LEU A 2 14.18 -28.98 4.05
N LEU A 3 14.01 -28.01 4.97
CA LEU A 3 13.17 -26.81 4.76
C LEU A 3 14.01 -25.52 4.62
N SER A 4 15.34 -25.60 4.74
CA SER A 4 16.23 -24.44 4.76
C SER A 4 16.69 -23.97 3.38
N ASP A 5 16.74 -24.87 2.40
CA ASP A 5 17.47 -24.58 1.15
C ASP A 5 16.59 -23.88 0.10
N ASP A 6 15.28 -24.16 0.11
CA ASP A 6 14.32 -23.48 -0.79
C ASP A 6 14.01 -22.06 -0.34
N ILE A 7 13.97 -21.81 0.98
CA ILE A 7 13.72 -20.48 1.54
C ILE A 7 14.88 -19.54 1.19
N ASN A 8 16.13 -19.99 1.34
CA ASN A 8 17.32 -19.20 1.01
C ASN A 8 17.43 -18.89 -0.50
N ASN A 9 16.88 -19.74 -1.37
CA ASN A 9 16.92 -19.52 -2.82
C ASN A 9 15.96 -18.41 -3.29
N ILE A 10 14.88 -18.16 -2.54
CA ILE A 10 13.96 -17.03 -2.78
C ILE A 10 14.62 -15.70 -2.34
N PHE A 11 15.45 -15.72 -1.30
CA PHE A 11 16.08 -14.54 -0.72
C PHE A 11 17.21 -13.94 -1.58
N MET A 12 17.85 -14.72 -2.46
CA MET A 12 19.03 -14.27 -3.22
C MET A 12 18.74 -13.84 -4.66
N ASN A 13 17.49 -13.91 -5.13
CA ASN A 13 17.18 -13.52 -6.51
C ASN A 13 15.83 -12.77 -6.62
N PRO A 14 15.82 -11.42 -6.58
CA PRO A 14 14.59 -10.63 -6.70
C PRO A 14 13.90 -10.78 -8.07
N HIS A 15 14.53 -11.45 -9.04
CA HIS A 15 13.95 -11.78 -10.35
C HIS A 15 13.27 -13.17 -10.41
N ARG A 16 13.23 -13.92 -9.31
CA ARG A 16 12.55 -15.24 -9.23
C ARG A 16 11.28 -15.23 -8.38
N LEU A 17 10.50 -14.16 -8.46
CA LEU A 17 9.05 -14.38 -8.45
C LEU A 17 8.77 -15.05 -9.79
N HIS A 18 8.65 -16.38 -9.78
CA HIS A 18 8.07 -17.10 -10.92
C HIS A 18 6.69 -16.47 -11.14
N ALA A 19 6.64 -15.55 -12.10
CA ALA A 19 5.42 -15.22 -12.81
C ALA A 19 5.01 -16.54 -13.45
N ASP A 20 4.21 -17.30 -12.71
CA ASP A 20 3.48 -18.42 -13.26
C ASP A 20 2.76 -17.85 -14.49
N SER A 21 3.09 -18.39 -15.66
CA SER A 21 2.85 -17.81 -16.98
C SER A 21 1.38 -17.89 -17.40
N LYS A 22 0.46 -17.77 -16.45
CA LYS A 22 -0.92 -17.41 -16.70
C LYS A 22 -0.97 -15.89 -16.79
N SER A 23 -1.58 -15.36 -17.85
CA SER A 23 -1.86 -13.94 -17.99
C SER A 23 -2.57 -13.43 -16.72
N ASN A 24 -1.83 -12.88 -15.77
CA ASN A 24 -2.38 -12.31 -14.56
C ASN A 24 -3.10 -11.03 -14.94
N GLN A 25 -4.39 -11.18 -15.27
CA GLN A 25 -5.27 -10.08 -15.51
C GLN A 25 -5.46 -9.34 -14.19
N PHE A 26 -4.99 -8.10 -14.11
CA PHE A 26 -5.22 -7.22 -12.98
C PHE A 26 -6.73 -6.99 -12.81
N ARG A 27 -7.20 -7.07 -11.57
CA ARG A 27 -8.63 -6.95 -11.26
C ARG A 27 -8.82 -6.10 -10.02
N LYS A 28 -9.95 -5.40 -9.96
CA LYS A 28 -10.34 -4.65 -8.77
C LYS A 28 -10.45 -5.61 -7.57
N PRO A 29 -9.71 -5.40 -6.46
CA PRO A 29 -9.84 -6.20 -5.26
C PRO A 29 -11.27 -6.19 -4.72
N SER A 30 -11.68 -7.31 -4.15
CA SER A 30 -12.96 -7.49 -3.49
C SER A 30 -12.76 -8.16 -2.14
N LYS A 31 -13.70 -7.98 -1.21
CA LYS A 31 -13.67 -8.66 0.08
C LYS A 31 -13.62 -10.18 -0.13
N ARG A 32 -12.64 -10.84 0.50
CA ARG A 32 -12.46 -12.30 0.48
C ARG A 32 -12.50 -12.96 1.86
N ILE A 33 -12.29 -12.19 2.92
CA ILE A 33 -12.33 -12.70 4.30
C ILE A 33 -13.64 -12.22 4.94
N GLY A 34 -14.61 -13.14 5.02
CA GLY A 34 -15.92 -12.91 5.63
C GLY A 34 -16.21 -13.82 6.82
N SER A 35 -15.56 -14.99 6.87
CA SER A 35 -15.70 -15.97 7.96
C SER A 35 -14.35 -16.36 8.59
N ARG A 36 -14.41 -17.25 9.59
CA ARG A 36 -13.21 -17.80 10.21
C ARG A 36 -12.46 -18.71 9.23
N GLU A 37 -13.19 -19.51 8.47
CA GLU A 37 -12.65 -20.43 7.47
C GLU A 37 -11.92 -19.66 6.36
N ASP A 38 -12.46 -18.53 5.91
CA ASP A 38 -11.78 -17.66 4.94
C ASP A 38 -10.45 -17.12 5.50
N LEU A 39 -10.45 -16.74 6.78
CA LEU A 39 -9.25 -16.25 7.45
C LEU A 39 -8.19 -17.35 7.55
N ASP A 40 -8.57 -18.55 7.97
CA ASP A 40 -7.66 -19.68 8.08
C ASP A 40 -7.09 -20.05 6.68
N ALA A 41 -7.91 -19.97 5.63
CA ALA A 41 -7.46 -20.14 4.25
C ALA A 41 -6.47 -19.04 3.80
N PHE A 42 -6.72 -17.77 4.17
CA PHE A 42 -5.79 -16.68 3.90
C PHE A 42 -4.45 -16.89 4.62
N LEU A 43 -4.47 -17.22 5.91
CA LEU A 43 -3.26 -17.45 6.70
C LEU A 43 -2.40 -18.59 6.16
N ALA A 44 -3.03 -19.63 5.60
CA ALA A 44 -2.32 -20.73 4.94
C ALA A 44 -1.86 -20.41 3.50
N SER A 45 -2.31 -19.30 2.91
CA SER A 45 -2.06 -18.97 1.50
C SER A 45 -0.65 -18.43 1.24
N SER A 46 -0.17 -18.61 0.00
CA SER A 46 1.05 -17.98 -0.48
C SER A 46 0.97 -16.45 -0.47
N CYS A 47 -0.23 -15.87 -0.61
CA CYS A 47 -0.44 -14.43 -0.54
C CYS A 47 -0.08 -13.88 0.85
N CYS A 48 -0.54 -14.52 1.93
CA CYS A 48 -0.17 -14.13 3.29
C CYS A 48 1.34 -14.25 3.52
N GLN A 49 1.95 -15.36 3.06
CA GLN A 49 3.41 -15.57 3.16
C GLN A 49 4.20 -14.47 2.42
N LEU A 50 3.78 -14.11 1.20
CA LEU A 50 4.40 -13.03 0.42
C LEU A 50 4.27 -11.68 1.14
N PHE A 51 3.11 -11.39 1.72
CA PHE A 51 2.89 -10.15 2.47
C PHE A 51 3.80 -10.06 3.70
N ILE A 52 3.85 -11.10 4.52
CA ILE A 52 4.75 -11.15 5.69
C ILE A 52 6.22 -11.03 5.26
N SER A 53 6.63 -11.75 4.22
CA SER A 53 8.00 -11.68 3.69
C SER A 53 8.37 -10.29 3.19
N PHE A 54 7.41 -9.52 2.66
CA PHE A 54 7.64 -8.12 2.29
C PHE A 54 7.89 -7.25 3.53
N ILE A 55 7.09 -7.40 4.59
CA ILE A 55 7.28 -6.66 5.85
C ILE A 55 8.62 -7.00 6.51
N GLU A 56 9.00 -8.28 6.55
CA GLU A 56 10.28 -8.72 7.13
C GLU A 56 11.49 -8.16 6.38
N ARG A 57 11.41 -8.06 5.04
CA ARG A 57 12.46 -7.43 4.23
C ARG A 57 12.58 -5.94 4.52
N LEU A 58 11.46 -5.22 4.65
CA LEU A 58 11.48 -3.81 5.04
C LEU A 58 12.10 -3.63 6.42
N ASN A 59 11.64 -4.40 7.41
CA ASN A 59 12.17 -4.38 8.76
C ASN A 59 13.69 -4.60 8.78
N SER A 60 14.16 -5.65 8.09
CA SER A 60 15.59 -5.98 8.02
C SER A 60 16.42 -4.87 7.38
N SER A 61 15.87 -4.16 6.38
CA SER A 61 16.58 -3.11 5.66
C SER A 61 16.86 -1.85 6.47
N VAL A 62 16.17 -1.66 7.60
CA VAL A 62 16.28 -0.47 8.45
C VAL A 62 16.89 -0.74 9.83
N ILE A 63 17.34 -1.97 10.10
CA ILE A 63 18.01 -2.31 11.36
C ILE A 63 19.28 -1.47 11.51
N GLY A 64 19.38 -0.73 12.62
CA GLY A 64 20.52 0.14 12.91
C GLY A 64 20.61 1.38 12.03
N VAL A 65 19.55 1.71 11.28
CA VAL A 65 19.49 2.91 10.43
C VAL A 65 18.56 3.94 11.07
N PRO A 66 19.09 4.90 11.86
CA PRO A 66 18.25 5.96 12.40
C PRO A 66 17.74 6.87 11.28
N ILE A 67 16.56 7.47 11.49
CA ILE A 67 15.93 8.39 10.52
C ILE A 67 16.89 9.55 10.17
N SER A 68 17.62 10.06 11.17
CA SER A 68 18.60 11.13 11.01
C SER A 68 19.96 10.68 10.45
N SER A 69 20.10 9.42 10.02
CA SER A 69 21.39 8.94 9.53
C SER A 69 21.81 9.67 8.24
N ASP A 70 23.06 10.11 8.21
CA ASP A 70 23.68 10.68 7.01
C ASP A 70 23.60 9.73 5.81
N ARG A 71 23.53 8.41 6.06
CA ARG A 71 23.30 7.38 5.04
C ARG A 71 22.00 7.55 4.27
N LEU A 72 20.94 8.05 4.90
CA LEU A 72 19.67 8.33 4.22
C LEU A 72 19.71 9.68 3.52
N VAL A 73 20.30 10.69 4.17
CA VAL A 73 20.41 12.06 3.64
C VAL A 73 21.33 12.13 2.41
N SER A 74 22.40 11.33 2.38
CA SER A 74 23.38 11.32 1.29
C SER A 74 22.95 10.49 0.08
N ARG A 75 21.80 9.81 0.13
CA ARG A 75 21.32 8.94 -0.94
C ARG A 75 20.22 9.62 -1.74
N THR A 76 20.44 9.76 -3.03
CA THR A 76 19.35 10.13 -3.95
C THR A 76 18.32 9.00 -4.00
N PRO A 77 17.04 9.26 -3.67
CA PRO A 77 16.00 8.24 -3.75
C PRO A 77 15.83 7.73 -5.19
N SER A 78 15.37 6.49 -5.35
CA SER A 78 15.06 5.97 -6.68
C SER A 78 13.89 6.76 -7.30
N LYS A 79 13.78 6.72 -8.63
CA LYS A 79 12.69 7.39 -9.35
C LYS A 79 11.31 7.02 -8.83
N VAL A 80 11.08 5.74 -8.55
CA VAL A 80 9.79 5.27 -8.00
C VAL A 80 9.52 5.87 -6.62
N ILE A 81 10.52 5.94 -5.74
CA ILE A 81 10.37 6.56 -4.42
C ILE A 81 10.05 8.05 -4.55
N MET A 82 10.75 8.78 -5.43
CA MET A 82 10.45 10.20 -5.66
C MET A 82 9.01 10.42 -6.17
N LEU A 83 8.50 9.54 -7.03
CA LEU A 83 7.12 9.65 -7.52
C LEU A 83 6.08 9.33 -6.43
N ILE A 84 6.35 8.35 -5.57
CA ILE A 84 5.50 8.05 -4.40
C ILE A 84 5.48 9.25 -3.44
N LEU A 85 6.64 9.85 -3.15
CA LEU A 85 6.72 11.06 -2.31
C LEU A 85 5.93 12.21 -2.93
N SER A 86 6.06 12.44 -4.24
CA SER A 86 5.27 13.47 -4.93
C SER A 86 3.76 13.22 -4.89
N LEU A 87 3.33 11.95 -4.93
CA LEU A 87 1.94 11.58 -4.73
C LEU A 87 1.49 11.96 -3.32
N LEU A 88 2.25 11.58 -2.29
CA LEU A 88 1.94 11.91 -0.90
C LEU A 88 1.90 13.43 -0.64
N ASP A 89 2.82 14.20 -1.23
CA ASP A 89 2.81 15.67 -1.16
C ASP A 89 1.55 16.26 -1.81
N THR A 90 1.05 15.65 -2.88
CA THR A 90 -0.21 16.06 -3.51
C THR A 90 -1.40 15.83 -2.57
N LEU A 91 -1.45 14.67 -1.91
CA LEU A 91 -2.50 14.37 -0.94
C LEU A 91 -2.43 15.29 0.28
N LEU A 92 -1.22 15.64 0.73
CA LEU A 92 -1.00 16.56 1.84
C LEU A 92 -1.58 17.95 1.52
N LYS A 93 -1.34 18.47 0.31
CA LYS A 93 -1.90 19.77 -0.13
C LYS A 93 -3.43 19.78 -0.19
N TRP A 94 -4.07 18.64 -0.45
CA TRP A 94 -5.53 18.58 -0.43
C TRP A 94 -6.12 18.79 0.96
N ILE A 95 -5.34 18.61 2.03
CA ILE A 95 -5.81 18.90 3.39
C ILE A 95 -6.07 20.41 3.54
N ASP A 96 -5.24 21.25 2.93
CA ASP A 96 -5.44 22.70 2.92
C ASP A 96 -6.69 23.10 2.09
N ASP A 97 -6.92 22.40 0.98
CA ASP A 97 -8.10 22.61 0.12
C ASP A 97 -9.42 22.10 0.75
N ILE A 98 -9.32 21.19 1.73
CA ILE A 98 -10.46 20.48 2.33
C ILE A 98 -10.45 20.77 3.84
N PRO A 99 -10.78 22.01 4.24
CA PRO A 99 -10.79 22.37 5.64
C PRO A 99 -11.82 21.53 6.40
N ALA A 100 -11.51 21.27 7.68
CA ALA A 100 -12.45 20.65 8.59
C ALA A 100 -13.75 21.47 8.64
N GLN A 101 -14.88 20.78 8.53
CA GLN A 101 -16.18 21.41 8.72
C GLN A 101 -16.39 21.71 10.22
N ASP A 102 -17.17 22.73 10.54
CA ASP A 102 -17.61 22.94 11.92
C ASP A 102 -18.41 21.70 12.37
N ASN A 103 -17.86 21.00 13.36
CA ASN A 103 -18.39 19.75 13.89
C ASN A 103 -18.41 19.76 15.42
N ASN A 104 -18.56 20.94 16.02
CA ASN A 104 -18.45 21.16 17.48
C ASN A 104 -19.46 20.36 18.33
N GLN A 105 -20.51 19.79 17.72
CA GLN A 105 -21.52 18.98 18.39
C GLN A 105 -21.25 17.46 18.33
N SER A 106 -20.24 17.03 17.58
CA SER A 106 -19.91 15.62 17.40
C SER A 106 -18.49 15.31 17.86
N ARG A 107 -18.35 14.23 18.61
CA ARG A 107 -17.04 13.65 18.97
C ARG A 107 -16.51 12.65 17.96
N PHE A 108 -17.29 12.35 16.91
CA PHE A 108 -16.91 11.43 15.84
C PHE A 108 -16.12 12.16 14.75
N GLY A 109 -15.56 11.40 13.80
CA GLY A 109 -14.72 11.94 12.74
C GLY A 109 -15.39 13.05 11.91
N ASN A 110 -14.58 13.99 11.43
CA ASN A 110 -15.06 15.15 10.68
C ASN A 110 -15.58 14.74 9.28
N PRO A 111 -16.80 15.12 8.87
CA PRO A 111 -17.35 14.76 7.55
C PRO A 111 -16.52 15.22 6.35
N ALA A 112 -15.66 16.24 6.50
CA ALA A 112 -14.72 16.68 5.46
C ALA A 112 -13.82 15.54 4.94
N PHE A 113 -13.55 14.51 5.77
CA PHE A 113 -12.82 13.32 5.35
C PHE A 113 -13.46 12.61 4.15
N ARG A 114 -14.80 12.63 4.03
CA ARG A 114 -15.50 12.01 2.89
C ARG A 114 -15.15 12.71 1.58
N LEU A 115 -14.99 14.04 1.62
CA LEU A 115 -14.58 14.82 0.46
C LEU A 115 -13.14 14.49 0.06
N PHE A 116 -12.23 14.36 1.03
CA PHE A 116 -10.86 13.88 0.77
C PHE A 116 -10.87 12.48 0.13
N TYR A 117 -11.63 11.55 0.71
CA TYR A 117 -11.74 10.18 0.25
C TYR A 117 -12.30 10.08 -1.18
N ASP A 118 -13.36 10.83 -1.48
CA ASP A 118 -13.97 10.86 -2.82
C ASP A 118 -13.03 11.51 -3.84
N ARG A 119 -12.32 12.59 -3.46
CA ARG A 119 -11.31 13.23 -4.32
C ARG A 119 -10.18 12.25 -4.65
N LEU A 120 -9.71 11.47 -3.68
CA LEU A 120 -8.72 10.42 -3.91
C LEU A 120 -9.23 9.35 -4.88
N ALA A 121 -10.44 8.83 -4.65
CA ALA A 121 -11.05 7.82 -5.52
C ALA A 121 -11.19 8.30 -6.97
N SER A 122 -11.58 9.56 -7.19
CA SER A 122 -11.72 10.14 -8.54
C SER A 122 -10.38 10.43 -9.24
N ASN A 123 -9.28 10.57 -8.49
CA ASN A 123 -7.96 10.93 -9.03
C ASN A 123 -6.92 9.80 -8.95
N GLN A 124 -7.25 8.64 -8.38
CA GLN A 124 -6.28 7.55 -8.17
C GLN A 124 -5.55 7.13 -9.46
N SER A 125 -6.24 7.12 -10.61
CA SER A 125 -5.64 6.70 -11.88
C SER A 125 -4.57 7.67 -12.37
N SER A 126 -4.81 8.99 -12.27
CA SER A 126 -3.83 10.01 -12.66
C SER A 126 -2.67 10.06 -11.68
N LEU A 127 -2.93 9.88 -10.38
CA LEU A 127 -1.89 9.81 -9.34
C LEU A 127 -0.97 8.59 -9.54
N LEU A 128 -1.52 7.44 -9.93
CA LEU A 128 -0.76 6.19 -10.06
C LEU A 128 -0.11 5.99 -11.43
N ALA A 129 -0.60 6.63 -12.50
CA ALA A 129 -0.07 6.47 -13.86
C ALA A 129 1.45 6.68 -13.99
N PRO A 130 2.09 7.63 -13.29
CA PRO A 130 3.55 7.79 -13.33
C PRO A 130 4.32 6.66 -12.63
N ILE A 131 3.68 5.95 -11.69
CA ILE A 131 4.31 5.01 -10.75
C ILE A 131 4.14 3.56 -11.22
N VAL A 132 2.92 3.21 -11.63
CA VAL A 132 2.50 1.82 -11.86
C VAL A 132 2.70 1.45 -13.32
N GLN A 133 3.40 0.34 -13.54
CA GLN A 133 3.58 -0.28 -14.85
C GLN A 133 3.37 -1.80 -14.72
N PRO A 134 2.57 -2.43 -15.59
CA PRO A 134 1.87 -1.83 -16.72
C PRO A 134 0.57 -1.09 -16.27
N PRO A 135 0.01 -0.17 -17.08
CA PRO A 135 -1.13 0.67 -16.67
C PRO A 135 -2.39 -0.09 -16.25
N GLU A 136 -2.58 -1.31 -16.76
CA GLU A 136 -3.70 -2.19 -16.42
C GLU A 136 -3.70 -2.55 -14.93
N ALA A 137 -2.54 -2.52 -14.25
CA ALA A 137 -2.41 -2.79 -12.82
C ALA A 137 -3.04 -1.70 -11.93
N ILE A 138 -3.29 -0.50 -12.47
CA ILE A 138 -3.89 0.61 -11.72
C ILE A 138 -5.26 0.24 -11.16
N VAL A 139 -6.04 -0.60 -11.86
CA VAL A 139 -7.36 -1.07 -11.38
C VAL A 139 -7.25 -1.82 -10.05
N GLU A 140 -6.11 -2.46 -9.82
CA GLU A 140 -5.82 -3.24 -8.64
C GLU A 140 -5.16 -2.38 -7.54
N ILE A 141 -4.07 -1.70 -7.89
CA ILE A 141 -3.30 -0.85 -6.98
C ILE A 141 -4.11 0.34 -6.45
N GLY A 142 -5.01 0.90 -7.26
CA GLY A 142 -5.88 2.01 -6.87
C GLY A 142 -6.68 1.73 -5.61
N VAL A 143 -7.21 0.51 -5.47
CA VAL A 143 -7.99 0.12 -4.27
C VAL A 143 -7.11 0.12 -3.02
N TYR A 144 -5.87 -0.38 -3.12
CA TYR A 144 -4.94 -0.35 -1.99
C TYR A 144 -4.57 1.07 -1.60
N LEU A 145 -4.33 1.97 -2.57
CA LEU A 145 -4.06 3.38 -2.29
C LEU A 145 -5.26 4.04 -1.57
N GLN A 146 -6.47 3.83 -2.10
CA GLN A 146 -7.68 4.46 -1.57
C GLN A 146 -7.99 4.00 -0.13
N GLU A 147 -7.89 2.70 0.13
CA GLU A 147 -8.21 2.12 1.45
C GLU A 147 -7.07 2.29 2.48
N SER A 148 -5.92 2.89 2.09
CA SER A 148 -4.78 3.17 3.00
C SER A 148 -4.97 4.38 3.92
N PHE A 149 -6.08 5.13 3.78
CA PHE A 149 -6.31 6.37 4.53
C PHE A 149 -7.50 6.29 5.52
N GLY A 150 -8.09 5.11 5.68
CA GLY A 150 -9.21 4.87 6.61
C GLY A 150 -10.53 4.61 5.90
N ASN A 151 -11.62 4.53 6.66
CA ASN A 151 -12.92 4.15 6.12
C ASN A 151 -13.83 5.36 5.86
N ARG A 152 -14.28 5.54 4.62
CA ARG A 152 -15.18 6.63 4.20
C ARG A 152 -16.44 6.78 5.07
N GLN A 153 -17.07 5.66 5.42
CA GLN A 153 -18.37 5.68 6.11
C GLN A 153 -18.19 5.92 7.61
N ARG A 154 -17.27 5.17 8.24
CA ARG A 154 -17.04 5.21 9.69
C ARG A 154 -16.18 6.41 10.12
N ILE A 155 -15.38 6.96 9.21
CA ILE A 155 -14.40 8.03 9.47
C ILE A 155 -13.48 7.61 10.62
N ASP A 156 -12.87 6.44 10.46
CA ASP A 156 -11.90 5.85 11.37
C ASP A 156 -10.67 5.34 10.60
N TYR A 157 -9.59 5.04 11.33
CA TYR A 157 -8.33 4.53 10.80
C TYR A 157 -7.75 3.51 11.79
N GLY A 158 -7.24 2.38 11.27
CA GLY A 158 -6.62 1.30 12.03
C GLY A 158 -6.20 0.14 11.16
#